data_AF-A0A088ES45-F1
#
_entry.id   AF-A0A088ES45-F1
#
_cell.length_a   1.000
_cell.length_b   1.000
_cell.length_c   1.000
_cell.angle_alpha   90.00
_cell.angle_beta   90.00
_cell.angle_gamma   90.00
#
_symmetry.space_group_name_H-M   'P 1'
#
loop_
_entity.id
_entity.type
_entity.pdbx_description
1 polymer ?
#
loop_
_entity_poly.entity_id
_entity_poly.type
_entity_poly.pdbx_seq_one_letter_code
_entity_poly.pdbx_strand_id
1 'polypeptide(L)'
;MIEKNKRQLKKSGGRPPKMNPAKIRYSISFNEEEHAQFLTLFDQSAMLIKAHFITSCIFEKTVKTIQIDKGTVDFYMRLTSFHSQFRSVGVNYNQVVKLLYKNFSEKKAAAYLYKLEKQTVEMAVLCQKIIQITEEFEAKYLKKQPEK
;
A
#
# COMPACT_ATOMS: atom_id res chain seq x y z
N MET A 1 27.91 2.56 -52.20
CA MET A 1 28.79 3.65 -51.78
C MET A 1 27.93 4.85 -51.42
N ILE A 2 27.88 5.28 -50.16
CA ILE A 2 27.41 6.62 -49.77
C ILE A 2 28.29 7.10 -48.61
N GLU A 3 28.88 8.27 -48.79
CA GLU A 3 30.03 8.84 -48.09
C GLU A 3 29.88 9.07 -46.59
N LYS A 4 30.89 8.62 -45.84
CA LYS A 4 31.20 9.10 -44.49
C LYS A 4 31.78 10.52 -44.58
N ASN A 5 30.92 11.52 -44.44
CA ASN A 5 31.37 12.91 -44.31
C ASN A 5 31.86 13.18 -42.87
N LYS A 6 33.10 12.78 -42.58
CA LYS A 6 33.83 13.13 -41.34
C LYS A 6 34.19 14.62 -41.38
N ARG A 7 33.25 15.49 -41.00
CA ARG A 7 33.57 16.87 -40.64
C ARG A 7 34.35 16.84 -39.33
N GLN A 8 35.65 17.12 -39.42
CA GLN A 8 36.57 17.26 -38.30
C GLN A 8 36.09 18.43 -37.42
N LEU A 9 35.39 18.12 -36.32
CA LEU A 9 35.07 19.11 -35.31
C LEU A 9 36.33 19.36 -34.47
N LYS A 10 36.87 20.57 -34.61
CA LYS A 10 37.96 21.10 -33.76
C LYS A 10 37.66 20.80 -32.29
N LYS A 11 38.61 20.20 -31.59
CA LYS A 11 38.52 19.96 -30.14
C LYS A 11 38.61 21.29 -29.41
N SER A 12 37.48 21.96 -29.20
CA SER A 12 37.36 23.05 -28.24
C SER A 12 37.36 22.44 -26.84
N GLY A 13 38.34 22.81 -26.01
CA GLY A 13 38.40 22.37 -24.61
C GLY A 13 37.10 22.71 -23.89
N GLY A 14 36.46 21.69 -23.32
CA GLY A 14 35.17 21.81 -22.64
C GLY A 14 34.65 20.46 -22.17
N ARG A 15 33.67 20.48 -21.26
CA ARG A 15 33.03 19.26 -20.76
C ARG A 15 32.42 18.49 -21.95
N PRO A 16 32.68 17.17 -22.07
CA PRO A 16 32.07 16.39 -23.12
C PRO A 16 30.54 16.48 -23.06
N PRO A 17 29.86 16.60 -24.21
CA PRO A 17 28.41 16.72 -24.27
C PRO A 17 27.75 15.47 -23.69
N LYS A 18 26.68 15.65 -22.89
CA LYS A 18 25.88 14.55 -22.37
C LYS A 18 25.11 13.88 -23.51
N MET A 19 24.97 12.54 -23.45
CA MET A 19 24.25 11.75 -24.45
C MET A 19 22.79 12.20 -24.61
N ASN A 20 22.10 12.50 -23.51
CA ASN A 20 20.71 12.98 -23.48
C ASN A 20 20.61 14.26 -22.62
N PRO A 21 20.78 15.45 -23.19
CA PRO A 21 20.62 16.70 -22.45
C PRO A 21 19.14 17.04 -22.22
N ALA A 22 18.80 17.55 -21.03
CA ALA A 22 17.47 18.11 -20.73
C ALA A 22 17.27 19.42 -21.49
N LYS A 23 16.59 19.36 -22.65
CA LYS A 23 16.37 20.52 -23.54
C LYS A 23 15.03 21.22 -23.30
N ILE A 24 14.00 20.47 -22.91
CA ILE A 24 12.64 20.97 -22.71
C ILE A 24 12.52 21.54 -21.30
N ARG A 25 11.95 22.74 -21.16
CA ARG A 25 11.75 23.42 -19.88
C ARG A 25 10.35 24.00 -19.82
N TYR A 26 9.72 23.88 -18.65
CA TYR A 26 8.44 24.51 -18.33
C TYR A 26 8.64 25.41 -17.11
N SER A 27 8.11 26.63 -17.18
CA SER A 27 8.09 27.55 -16.05
C SER A 27 6.80 27.36 -15.27
N ILE A 28 6.90 27.33 -13.94
CA ILE A 28 5.76 27.28 -13.02
C ILE A 28 5.73 28.57 -12.20
N SER A 29 4.54 29.06 -11.90
CA SER A 29 4.32 30.24 -11.07
C SER A 29 3.55 29.82 -9.83
N PHE A 30 3.90 30.39 -8.68
CA PHE A 30 3.22 30.15 -7.40
C PHE A 30 2.58 31.45 -6.92
N ASN A 31 1.44 31.35 -6.25
CA ASN A 31 0.98 32.40 -5.35
C ASN A 31 1.72 32.32 -3.99
N GLU A 32 1.46 33.26 -3.08
CA GLU A 32 2.17 33.32 -1.79
C GLU A 32 1.94 32.08 -0.91
N GLU A 33 0.70 31.58 -0.86
CA GLU A 33 0.34 30.40 -0.07
C GLU A 33 1.01 29.12 -0.60
N GLU A 34 0.96 28.92 -1.92
CA GLU A 34 1.60 27.82 -2.62
C GLU A 34 3.12 27.84 -2.42
N HIS A 35 3.72 29.04 -2.42
CA HIS A 35 5.15 29.19 -2.20
C HIS A 35 5.56 28.79 -0.78
N ALA A 36 4.80 29.19 0.24
CA ALA A 36 5.06 28.82 1.63
C ALA A 36 4.96 27.30 1.84
N GLN A 37 3.94 26.67 1.25
CA GLN A 37 3.80 25.21 1.28
C GLN A 37 4.95 24.50 0.56
N PHE A 38 5.36 25.01 -0.60
CA PHE A 38 6.50 24.47 -1.36
C PHE A 38 7.80 24.49 -0.53
N LEU A 39 8.09 25.60 0.16
CA LEU A 39 9.30 25.71 0.99
C LEU A 39 9.29 24.69 2.13
N THR A 40 8.15 24.54 2.81
CA THR A 40 8.00 23.56 3.90
C THR A 40 8.31 22.14 3.42
N LEU A 41 7.78 21.76 2.26
CA LEU A 41 8.01 20.43 1.68
C LEU A 41 9.45 20.25 1.18
N PHE A 42 10.07 21.30 0.66
CA PHE A 42 11.46 21.29 0.21
C PHE A 42 12.44 21.11 1.37
N ASP A 43 12.21 21.81 2.48
CA ASP A 43 13.06 21.70 3.68
C ASP A 43 12.97 20.28 4.28
N GLN A 44 11.78 19.69 4.30
CA GLN A 44 11.57 18.29 4.74
C GLN A 44 12.28 17.26 3.85
N SER A 45 12.47 17.55 2.56
CA SER A 45 13.07 16.59 1.63
C SER A 45 14.60 16.52 1.73
N ALA A 46 15.24 17.42 2.50
CA ALA A 46 16.70 17.55 2.62
C ALA A 46 17.45 17.64 1.28
N MET A 47 16.77 18.10 0.23
CA MET A 47 17.38 18.25 -1.09
C MET A 47 18.04 19.62 -1.22
N LEU A 48 19.15 19.69 -1.95
CA LEU A 48 19.90 20.95 -2.10
C LEU A 48 19.33 21.86 -3.20
N ILE A 49 18.59 21.29 -4.17
CA ILE A 49 18.17 21.99 -5.39
C ILE A 49 16.66 21.85 -5.58
N LYS A 50 15.95 22.98 -5.56
CA LYS A 50 14.49 23.07 -5.76
C LYS A 50 14.00 22.38 -7.04
N ALA A 51 14.73 22.52 -8.15
CA ALA A 51 14.38 21.88 -9.41
C ALA A 51 14.47 20.34 -9.36
N HIS A 52 15.44 19.78 -8.62
CA HIS A 52 15.53 18.34 -8.41
C HIS A 52 14.39 17.84 -7.54
N PHE A 53 14.01 18.61 -6.51
CA PHE A 53 12.83 18.32 -5.70
C PHE A 53 11.52 18.34 -6.50
N ILE A 54 11.35 19.29 -7.41
CA ILE A 54 10.19 19.31 -8.32
C ILE A 54 10.22 18.09 -9.25
N THR A 55 11.39 17.76 -9.80
CA THR A 55 11.55 16.60 -10.70
C THR A 55 11.26 15.29 -9.97
N SER A 56 11.75 15.09 -8.75
CA SER A 56 11.44 13.90 -7.94
C SER A 56 9.96 13.87 -7.54
N CYS A 57 9.35 15.00 -7.23
CA CYS A 57 7.91 15.05 -6.99
C CYS A 57 7.06 14.69 -8.21
N ILE A 58 7.53 14.94 -9.43
CA ILE A 58 6.80 14.62 -10.67
C ILE A 58 7.07 13.17 -11.12
N PHE A 59 8.30 12.68 -10.98
CA PHE A 59 8.75 11.42 -11.59
C PHE A 59 9.10 10.31 -10.59
N GLU A 60 9.45 10.63 -9.35
CA GLU A 60 9.80 9.65 -8.30
C GLU A 60 8.66 9.39 -7.32
N LYS A 61 7.79 10.38 -7.06
CA LYS A 61 6.46 10.07 -6.55
C LYS A 61 5.75 9.34 -7.67
N THR A 62 5.62 8.02 -7.50
CA THR A 62 4.66 7.21 -8.23
C THR A 62 3.29 7.83 -8.06
N VAL A 63 2.93 8.75 -8.95
CA VAL A 63 1.54 9.20 -9.14
C VAL A 63 0.83 8.04 -9.84
N LYS A 64 0.69 6.93 -9.13
CA LYS A 64 -0.51 6.13 -9.20
C LYS A 64 -1.58 7.04 -8.61
N THR A 65 -2.17 7.90 -9.45
CA THR A 65 -3.53 8.40 -9.20
C THR A 65 -4.48 7.21 -9.33
N ILE A 66 -4.30 6.20 -8.49
CA ILE A 66 -5.43 5.40 -8.06
C ILE A 66 -6.13 6.39 -7.15
N GLN A 67 -7.32 6.83 -7.52
CA GLN A 67 -8.24 7.42 -6.57
C GLN A 67 -8.54 6.33 -5.54
N ILE A 68 -7.63 6.14 -4.59
CA ILE A 68 -7.78 5.15 -3.55
C ILE A 68 -8.80 5.76 -2.60
N ASP A 69 -10.04 5.36 -2.78
CA ASP A 69 -11.08 5.61 -1.80
C ASP A 69 -10.55 5.18 -0.42
N LYS A 70 -10.42 6.15 0.50
CA LYS A 70 -9.91 5.90 1.86
C LYS A 70 -10.69 4.79 2.55
N GLY A 71 -12.00 4.68 2.26
CA GLY A 71 -12.84 3.61 2.79
C GLY A 71 -12.38 2.22 2.38
N THR A 72 -11.93 2.06 1.13
CA THR A 72 -11.44 0.79 0.60
C THR A 72 -10.12 0.35 1.27
N VAL A 73 -9.17 1.27 1.51
CA VAL A 73 -7.92 0.95 2.23
C VAL A 73 -8.19 0.60 3.67
N ASP A 74 -9.01 1.39 4.36
CA ASP A 74 -9.36 1.13 5.75
C ASP A 74 -10.08 -0.22 5.89
N PHE A 75 -10.92 -0.59 4.92
CA PHE A 75 -11.54 -1.90 4.87
C PHE A 75 -10.52 -3.03 4.78
N TYR A 76 -9.57 -2.97 3.83
CA TYR A 76 -8.52 -3.98 3.69
C TYR A 76 -7.60 -4.05 4.92
N MET A 77 -7.25 -2.90 5.52
CA MET A 77 -6.46 -2.89 6.75
C MET A 77 -7.19 -3.55 7.91
N ARG A 78 -8.49 -3.26 8.09
CA ARG A 78 -9.33 -3.89 9.11
C ARG A 78 -9.47 -5.39 8.88
N LEU A 79 -9.69 -5.83 7.63
CA LEU A 79 -9.77 -7.25 7.29
C LEU A 79 -8.45 -7.98 7.59
N THR A 80 -7.31 -7.36 7.29
CA THR A 80 -5.98 -7.91 7.57
C THR A 80 -5.73 -8.04 9.08
N SER A 81 -6.08 -7.01 9.86
CA SER A 81 -6.00 -7.05 11.32
C SER A 81 -6.88 -8.15 11.90
N PHE A 82 -8.10 -8.28 11.38
CA PHE A 82 -9.05 -9.31 11.78
C PHE A 82 -8.52 -10.73 11.52
N HIS A 83 -7.90 -10.98 10.36
CA HIS A 83 -7.26 -12.27 10.07
C HIS A 83 -6.18 -12.65 11.11
N SER A 84 -5.38 -11.68 11.56
CA SER A 84 -4.38 -11.92 12.63
C SER A 84 -5.04 -12.32 13.97
N GLN A 85 -6.16 -11.69 14.31
CA GLN A 85 -6.93 -12.03 15.50
C GLN A 85 -7.49 -13.46 15.41
N PHE A 86 -8.03 -13.86 14.26
CA PHE A 86 -8.53 -15.23 14.01
C PHE A 86 -7.46 -16.29 14.24
N ARG A 87 -6.26 -16.04 13.71
CA ARG A 87 -5.14 -16.96 13.89
C ARG A 87 -4.76 -17.09 15.37
N SER A 88 -4.75 -15.98 16.10
CA SER A 88 -4.47 -15.98 17.55
C SER A 88 -5.53 -16.77 18.33
N VAL A 89 -6.81 -16.61 18.01
CA VAL A 89 -7.90 -17.39 18.62
C VAL A 89 -7.72 -18.88 18.35
N GLY A 90 -7.37 -19.28 17.12
CA GLY A 90 -7.11 -20.68 16.77
C GLY A 90 -5.95 -21.30 17.56
N VAL A 91 -4.87 -20.54 17.77
CA VAL A 91 -3.74 -20.98 18.62
C VAL A 91 -4.19 -21.15 20.07
N ASN A 92 -4.92 -20.18 20.61
CA ASN A 92 -5.44 -20.23 21.98
C ASN A 92 -6.42 -21.40 22.18
N TYR A 93 -7.30 -21.67 21.20
CA TYR A 93 -8.21 -22.80 21.22
C TYR A 93 -7.43 -24.12 21.39
N ASN A 94 -6.42 -24.35 20.55
CA ASN A 94 -5.59 -25.56 20.61
C ASN A 94 -4.88 -25.70 21.96
N GLN A 95 -4.39 -24.59 22.52
CA GLN A 95 -3.75 -24.59 23.84
C GLN A 95 -4.75 -24.95 24.94
N VAL A 96 -5.93 -24.34 24.95
CA VAL A 96 -6.98 -24.63 25.95
C VAL A 96 -7.40 -26.09 25.90
N VAL A 97 -7.65 -26.65 24.71
CA VAL A 97 -8.02 -28.06 24.56
C VAL A 97 -6.93 -28.98 25.15
N LYS A 98 -5.65 -28.73 24.84
CA LYS A 98 -4.54 -29.50 25.41
C LYS A 98 -4.47 -29.38 26.94
N LEU A 99 -4.67 -28.18 27.48
CA LEU A 99 -4.69 -27.96 28.93
C LEU A 99 -5.87 -28.64 29.62
N LEU A 100 -7.04 -28.66 28.99
CA LEU A 100 -8.23 -29.32 29.53
C LEU A 100 -8.01 -30.82 29.70
N TYR A 101 -7.51 -31.50 28.66
CA TYR A 101 -7.21 -32.93 28.72
C TYR A 101 -6.06 -33.29 29.68
N LYS A 102 -5.10 -32.37 29.89
CA LYS A 102 -3.98 -32.60 30.80
C LYS A 102 -4.36 -32.46 32.28
N ASN A 103 -5.24 -31.52 32.62
CA ASN A 103 -5.46 -31.10 34.01
C ASN A 103 -6.83 -31.51 34.58
N PHE A 104 -7.79 -31.91 33.76
CA PHE A 104 -9.14 -32.29 34.21
C PHE A 104 -9.45 -33.74 33.83
N SER A 105 -10.35 -34.37 34.59
CA SER A 105 -10.94 -35.64 34.20
C SER A 105 -11.80 -35.48 32.94
N GLU A 106 -11.93 -36.55 32.15
CA GLU A 106 -12.64 -36.53 30.86
C GLU A 106 -14.04 -35.91 30.97
N LYS A 107 -14.79 -36.26 32.02
CA LYS A 107 -16.15 -35.73 32.26
C LYS A 107 -16.16 -34.21 32.46
N LYS A 108 -15.15 -33.65 33.15
CA LYS A 108 -15.02 -32.18 33.34
C LYS A 108 -14.50 -31.51 32.08
N ALA A 109 -13.50 -32.10 31.41
CA ALA A 109 -12.97 -31.59 30.15
C ALA A 109 -14.06 -31.50 29.08
N ALA A 110 -14.89 -32.54 28.94
CA ALA A 110 -16.03 -32.56 28.01
C ALA A 110 -17.04 -31.45 28.30
N ALA A 111 -17.35 -31.18 29.58
CA ALA A 111 -18.26 -30.08 29.95
C ALA A 111 -17.70 -28.69 29.57
N TYR A 112 -16.39 -28.47 29.69
CA TYR A 112 -15.76 -27.22 29.23
C TYR A 112 -15.66 -27.14 27.70
N LEU A 113 -15.39 -28.26 27.03
CA LEU A 113 -15.36 -28.33 25.57
C LEU A 113 -16.71 -27.98 24.96
N TYR A 114 -17.82 -28.44 25.56
CA TYR A 114 -19.17 -28.10 25.09
C TYR A 114 -19.45 -26.59 25.14
N LYS A 115 -18.94 -25.89 26.17
CA LYS A 115 -19.03 -24.42 26.23
C LYS A 115 -18.19 -23.74 25.15
N LEU A 116 -16.99 -24.27 24.90
CA LEU A 116 -16.07 -23.76 23.88
C LEU A 116 -16.62 -23.99 22.47
N GLU A 117 -17.27 -25.12 22.22
CA GLU A 117 -17.98 -25.44 20.98
C GLU A 117 -19.05 -24.39 20.69
N LYS A 118 -19.90 -24.05 21.68
CA LYS A 118 -20.91 -23.01 21.52
C LYS A 118 -20.32 -21.67 21.07
N GLN A 119 -19.23 -21.23 21.70
CA GLN A 119 -18.54 -19.99 21.30
C GLN A 119 -17.94 -20.09 19.89
N THR A 120 -17.46 -21.28 19.51
CA THR A 120 -16.91 -21.53 18.17
C THR A 120 -18.00 -21.45 17.10
N VAL A 121 -19.21 -21.92 17.40
CA VAL A 121 -20.38 -21.78 16.52
C VAL A 121 -20.74 -20.31 16.32
N GLU A 122 -20.78 -19.52 17.41
CA GLU A 122 -21.03 -18.08 17.31
C GLU A 122 -19.96 -17.36 16.46
N MET A 123 -18.69 -17.74 16.62
CA MET A 123 -17.60 -17.22 15.80
C MET A 123 -17.76 -17.60 14.31
N ALA A 124 -18.17 -18.83 14.01
CA ALA A 124 -18.40 -19.27 12.63
C ALA A 124 -19.53 -18.46 11.94
N VAL A 125 -20.61 -18.15 12.67
CA VAL A 125 -21.69 -17.30 12.17
C VAL A 125 -21.19 -15.88 11.88
N LEU A 126 -20.32 -15.33 12.73
CA LEU A 126 -19.70 -14.01 12.48
C LEU A 126 -18.82 -14.05 11.23
N CYS A 127 -18.02 -15.11 11.03
CA CYS A 127 -17.23 -15.27 9.80
C CYS A 127 -18.10 -15.27 8.54
N GLN A 128 -19.22 -15.99 8.56
CA GLN A 128 -20.14 -16.04 7.42
C GLN A 128 -20.69 -14.65 7.09
N LYS A 129 -21.06 -13.86 8.10
CA LYS A 129 -21.50 -12.47 7.91
C LYS A 129 -20.40 -11.59 7.29
N ILE A 130 -19.15 -11.79 7.71
CA ILE A 130 -18.02 -11.03 7.18
C ILE A 130 -17.75 -11.39 5.72
N ILE A 131 -17.82 -12.67 5.37
CA ILE A 131 -17.72 -13.13 3.98
C ILE A 131 -18.82 -12.47 3.14
N GLN A 132 -20.07 -12.52 3.60
CA GLN A 132 -21.20 -11.90 2.90
C GLN A 132 -21.00 -10.39 2.68
N ILE A 133 -20.61 -9.65 3.72
CA ILE A 133 -20.34 -8.20 3.59
C ILE A 133 -19.18 -7.93 2.62
N THR A 134 -18.17 -8.80 2.62
CA THR A 134 -17.02 -8.68 1.72
C THR A 134 -17.43 -8.93 0.26
N GLU A 135 -18.24 -9.95 -0.01
CA GLU A 135 -18.79 -10.24 -1.33
C GLU A 135 -19.68 -9.10 -1.85
N GLU A 136 -20.53 -8.53 -0.97
CA GLU A 136 -21.34 -7.36 -1.31
C GLU A 136 -20.49 -6.13 -1.64
N PHE A 137 -19.41 -5.91 -0.89
CA PHE A 137 -18.46 -4.83 -1.15
C PHE A 137 -17.74 -5.02 -2.49
N GLU A 138 -17.23 -6.22 -2.76
CA GLU A 138 -16.54 -6.55 -4.01
C GLU A 138 -17.46 -6.37 -5.23
N ALA A 139 -18.71 -6.84 -5.14
CA ALA A 139 -19.71 -6.67 -6.20
C ALA A 139 -20.06 -5.20 -6.46
N LYS A 140 -20.16 -4.37 -5.41
CA LYS A 140 -20.52 -2.95 -5.52
C LYS A 140 -19.38 -2.08 -6.04
N TYR A 141 -18.13 -2.35 -5.64
CA TYR A 141 -17.01 -1.43 -5.85
C TYR A 141 -15.88 -1.96 -6.76
N LEU A 142 -15.63 -3.27 -6.82
CA LEU A 142 -14.55 -3.82 -7.67
C LEU A 142 -15.06 -4.21 -9.07
N LYS A 143 -16.21 -4.88 -9.19
CA LYS A 143 -16.71 -5.39 -10.49
C LYS A 143 -17.32 -4.32 -11.42
N LYS A 144 -17.44 -3.06 -10.96
CA LYS A 144 -18.00 -1.95 -11.74
C LYS A 144 -16.96 -1.05 -12.42
N GLN A 145 -15.67 -1.32 -12.28
CA GLN A 145 -14.66 -0.64 -13.11
C GLN A 145 -14.42 -1.48 -14.37
N PRO A 146 -15.05 -1.16 -15.53
CA PRO A 146 -14.60 -1.72 -16.78
C PRO A 146 -13.16 -1.27 -17.00
N GLU A 147 -12.29 -2.23 -17.30
CA GLU A 147 -10.92 -1.98 -17.74
C GLU A 147 -10.93 -0.89 -18.81
N LYS A 148 -10.20 0.20 -18.56
CA LYS A 148 -9.89 1.25 -19.54
C LYS A 148 -8.45 1.12 -19.96
#